data_AF-A0A838TFB5-F1
#
_entry.id   AF-A0A838TFB5-F1
#
_cell.length_a   1.000
_cell.length_b   1.000
_cell.length_c   1.000
_cell.angle_alpha   90.00
_cell.angle_beta   90.00
_cell.angle_gamma   90.00
#
_symmetry.space_group_name_H-M   'P 1'
#
loop_
_entity.id
_entity.type
_entity.pdbx_description
1 polymer ?
#
loop_
_entity_poly.entity_id
_entity_poly.type
_entity_poly.pdbx_seq_one_letter_code
_entity_poly.pdbx_strand_id
1 'polypeptide(L)'
;MPVPAAHIHTPAGGQGMNTGIQDAYNLAWKLAYMIRGEVNAEVLNTYNTERTQNAKHLLETTDRILDIMSGVNRFWNTLRLTFFPLFLTVVSKSKLVRRQIFPLLSQIGIAYPDSYLTSESSIGKVKAGDRMHYFIFSDRKQIFSYLSEPVFKLLYFGSKHMNRELFNDAGIKMTLHSFNEIPATVFGNAAEFYVLLRPDNYVSYIGKDIVKCRDAIRKLLL
;
A
#
# COMPACT_ATOMS: atom_id res chain seq x y z
N MET A 1 -10.59 22.35 -16.17
CA MET A 1 -11.59 22.57 -15.10
C MET A 1 -10.87 22.53 -13.76
N PRO A 2 -11.21 23.44 -12.83
CA PRO A 2 -10.50 23.63 -11.58
C PRO A 2 -10.83 22.54 -10.55
N VAL A 3 -9.92 22.39 -9.58
CA VAL A 3 -9.90 21.42 -8.48
C VAL A 3 -11.24 21.38 -7.73
N PRO A 4 -11.89 20.21 -7.52
CA PRO A 4 -12.73 20.04 -6.36
C PRO A 4 -11.79 19.71 -5.19
N ALA A 5 -11.81 20.59 -4.19
CA ALA A 5 -11.40 20.23 -2.84
C ALA A 5 -11.98 18.84 -2.50
N ALA A 6 -11.12 17.99 -1.97
CA ALA A 6 -11.33 16.60 -1.58
C ALA A 6 -12.82 16.20 -1.37
N HIS A 7 -13.28 15.29 -2.24
CA HIS A 7 -14.50 14.49 -2.16
C HIS A 7 -15.36 14.64 -0.89
N ILE A 8 -16.57 15.20 -1.03
CA ILE A 8 -17.59 15.22 0.02
C ILE A 8 -18.42 13.93 -0.13
N HIS A 9 -18.30 13.02 0.84
CA HIS A 9 -19.14 11.83 0.95
C HIS A 9 -19.88 11.83 2.29
N THR A 10 -21.02 11.13 2.33
CA THR A 10 -21.85 10.94 3.52
C THR A 10 -21.00 10.38 4.68
N PRO A 11 -21.10 10.90 5.92
CA PRO A 11 -20.18 10.60 7.03
C PRO A 11 -20.39 9.21 7.67
N ALA A 12 -20.74 8.19 6.88
CA ALA A 12 -20.84 6.82 7.35
C ALA A 12 -19.45 6.15 7.33
N GLY A 13 -18.61 6.45 8.34
CA GLY A 13 -17.41 5.64 8.63
C GLY A 13 -16.06 6.35 8.79
N GLY A 14 -15.99 7.68 8.79
CA GLY A 14 -14.74 8.42 9.09
C GLY A 14 -13.62 8.26 8.03
N GLN A 15 -13.97 7.85 6.83
CA GLN A 15 -13.02 7.50 5.77
C GLN A 15 -12.46 8.70 4.99
N GLY A 16 -13.19 9.83 4.93
CA GLY A 16 -12.78 11.00 4.13
C GLY A 16 -11.48 11.66 4.59
N MET A 17 -11.26 11.77 5.91
CA MET A 17 -10.01 12.34 6.46
C MET A 17 -8.80 11.43 6.21
N ASN A 18 -8.98 10.11 6.37
CA ASN A 18 -7.92 9.14 6.13
C ASN A 18 -7.50 9.10 4.66
N THR A 19 -8.46 9.16 3.74
CA THR A 19 -8.18 9.26 2.30
C THR A 19 -7.45 10.55 1.95
N GLY A 20 -7.88 11.70 2.49
CA GLY A 20 -7.22 12.98 2.24
C GLY A 20 -5.77 13.02 2.71
N ILE A 21 -5.47 12.45 3.88
CA ILE A 21 -4.09 12.35 4.40
C ILE A 21 -3.24 11.44 3.51
N GLN A 22 -3.78 10.30 3.07
CA GLN A 22 -3.05 9.38 2.18
C GLN A 22 -2.78 9.99 0.80
N ASP A 23 -3.75 10.70 0.22
CA ASP A 23 -3.60 11.42 -1.04
C ASP A 23 -2.53 12.52 -0.93
N ALA A 24 -2.56 13.29 0.16
CA ALA A 24 -1.57 14.33 0.41
C ALA A 24 -0.16 13.74 0.55
N TYR A 25 -0.03 12.62 1.28
CA TYR A 25 1.26 11.95 1.46
C TYR A 25 1.80 11.38 0.14
N ASN A 26 0.95 10.75 -0.69
CA ASN A 26 1.35 10.24 -2.01
C ASN A 26 1.76 11.37 -2.96
N LEU A 27 1.06 12.50 -2.96
CA LEU A 27 1.42 13.65 -3.80
C LEU A 27 2.70 14.36 -3.34
N ALA A 28 2.86 14.53 -2.02
CA ALA A 28 3.95 15.34 -1.46
C ALA A 28 5.33 14.84 -1.86
N TRP A 29 5.57 13.52 -1.79
CA TRP A 29 6.86 12.96 -2.17
C TRP A 29 7.09 13.06 -3.68
N LYS A 30 6.08 12.76 -4.52
CA LYS A 30 6.19 12.84 -5.99
C LYS A 30 6.54 14.26 -6.44
N LEU A 31 5.85 15.24 -5.88
CA LEU A 31 6.09 16.65 -6.18
C LEU A 31 7.48 17.10 -5.72
N ALA A 32 7.90 16.71 -4.52
CA ALA A 32 9.20 17.08 -3.98
C ALA A 32 10.36 16.50 -4.80
N TYR A 33 10.25 15.24 -5.24
CA TYR A 33 11.25 14.60 -6.10
C TYR A 33 11.26 15.21 -7.51
N MET A 34 10.09 15.57 -8.08
CA MET A 34 10.01 16.24 -9.39
C MET A 34 10.66 17.63 -9.36
N ILE A 35 10.38 18.45 -8.34
CA ILE A 35 10.99 19.78 -8.17
C ILE A 35 12.50 19.69 -8.02
N ARG A 36 13.02 18.63 -7.39
CA ARG A 36 14.47 18.39 -7.26
C ARG A 36 15.11 17.81 -8.53
N GLY A 37 14.33 17.47 -9.55
CA GLY A 37 14.83 16.82 -10.77
C GLY A 37 15.31 15.38 -10.54
N GLU A 38 14.86 14.73 -9.48
CA GLU A 38 15.27 13.36 -9.11
C GLU A 38 14.35 12.28 -9.72
N VAL A 39 13.23 12.67 -10.34
CA VAL A 39 12.30 11.76 -11.02
C VAL A 39 11.69 12.41 -12.27
N ASN A 40 11.27 11.59 -13.23
CA ASN A 40 10.61 12.02 -14.46
C ASN A 40 9.18 12.56 -14.20
N ALA A 41 8.58 13.18 -15.23
CA ALA A 41 7.20 13.69 -15.15
C ALA A 41 6.14 12.57 -15.09
N GLU A 42 6.45 11.38 -15.60
CA GLU A 42 5.54 10.23 -15.57
C GLU A 42 5.25 9.76 -14.14
N VAL A 43 6.24 9.84 -13.24
CA VAL A 43 6.07 9.55 -11.81
C VAL A 43 5.03 10.46 -11.19
N LEU A 44 4.98 11.75 -11.54
CA LEU A 44 3.94 12.66 -11.06
C LEU A 44 2.58 12.32 -11.67
N ASN A 45 2.51 11.94 -12.94
CA ASN A 45 1.27 11.52 -13.60
C ASN A 45 0.64 10.29 -12.93
N THR A 46 1.44 9.42 -12.30
CA THR A 46 0.90 8.28 -11.54
C THR A 46 0.02 8.70 -10.37
N TYR A 47 0.15 9.93 -9.84
CA TYR A 47 -0.75 10.42 -8.79
C TYR A 47 -2.21 10.40 -9.27
N ASN A 48 -2.48 10.88 -10.48
CA ASN A 48 -3.83 10.92 -11.01
C ASN A 48 -4.39 9.50 -11.25
N THR A 49 -3.57 8.57 -11.75
CA THR A 49 -4.01 7.20 -11.99
C THR A 49 -4.25 6.43 -10.69
N GLU A 50 -3.33 6.52 -9.72
CA GLU A 50 -3.47 5.90 -8.40
C GLU A 50 -4.66 6.47 -7.61
N ARG A 51 -4.87 7.80 -7.67
CA ARG A 51 -6.02 8.46 -7.02
C ARG A 51 -7.35 8.09 -7.66
N THR A 52 -7.41 7.98 -8.98
CA THR A 52 -8.65 7.62 -9.69
C THR A 52 -9.09 6.20 -9.33
N GLN A 53 -8.15 5.26 -9.14
CA GLN A 53 -8.46 3.91 -8.65
C GLN A 53 -9.00 3.93 -7.21
N ASN A 54 -8.38 4.70 -6.31
CA ASN A 54 -8.89 4.88 -4.95
C ASN A 54 -10.29 5.51 -4.91
N ALA A 55 -10.53 6.54 -5.72
CA ALA A 55 -11.82 7.20 -5.83
C ALA A 55 -12.90 6.24 -6.34
N LYS A 56 -12.60 5.41 -7.35
CA LYS A 56 -13.51 4.36 -7.84
C LYS A 56 -13.82 3.32 -6.75
N HIS A 57 -12.82 2.85 -6.02
CA HIS A 57 -13.03 1.86 -4.95
C HIS A 57 -13.87 2.43 -3.80
N LEU A 58 -13.67 3.71 -3.46
CA LEU A 58 -14.46 4.43 -2.47
C LEU A 58 -15.91 4.64 -2.94
N LEU A 59 -16.13 5.02 -4.20
CA LEU A 59 -17.46 5.17 -4.78
C LEU A 59 -18.20 3.83 -4.80
N GLU A 60 -17.60 2.75 -5.31
CA GLU A 60 -18.22 1.42 -5.31
C GLU A 60 -18.56 0.91 -3.91
N THR A 61 -17.69 1.20 -2.92
CA THR A 61 -17.92 0.80 -1.53
C THR A 61 -19.03 1.63 -0.90
N THR A 62 -19.03 2.95 -1.16
CA THR A 62 -20.04 3.88 -0.63
C THR A 62 -21.39 3.62 -1.28
N ASP A 63 -21.46 3.39 -2.58
CA ASP A 63 -22.69 3.10 -3.33
C ASP A 63 -23.29 1.75 -2.88
N ARG A 64 -22.48 0.71 -2.67
CA ARG A 64 -22.98 -0.56 -2.09
C ARG A 64 -23.53 -0.39 -0.68
N ILE A 65 -22.85 0.41 0.16
CA ILE A 65 -23.34 0.71 1.51
C ILE A 65 -24.63 1.53 1.43
N LEU A 66 -24.70 2.51 0.52
CA LEU A 66 -25.87 3.34 0.31
C LEU A 66 -27.04 2.52 -0.22
N ASP A 67 -26.83 1.61 -1.17
CA ASP A 67 -27.85 0.66 -1.68
C ASP A 67 -28.34 -0.28 -0.58
N ILE A 68 -27.45 -0.79 0.27
CA ILE A 68 -27.83 -1.60 1.44
C ILE A 68 -28.61 -0.75 2.45
N MET A 69 -28.24 0.52 2.64
CA MET A 69 -28.87 1.42 3.61
C MET A 69 -30.21 2.01 3.11
N SER A 70 -30.35 2.21 1.80
CA SER A 70 -31.49 2.84 1.12
C SER A 70 -32.41 1.85 0.42
N GLY A 71 -32.05 0.56 0.37
CA GLY A 71 -32.88 -0.50 -0.18
C GLY A 71 -34.25 -0.58 0.49
N VAL A 72 -35.24 0.03 -0.15
CA VAL A 72 -36.62 0.25 0.33
C VAL A 72 -37.46 -1.03 0.42
N ASN A 73 -36.84 -2.21 0.38
CA ASN A 73 -37.55 -3.49 0.30
C ASN A 73 -37.80 -4.05 1.70
N ARG A 74 -39.04 -4.47 1.99
CA ARG A 74 -39.48 -4.97 3.32
C ARG A 74 -38.59 -6.09 3.87
N PHE A 75 -37.98 -6.87 2.97
CA PHE A 75 -36.97 -7.90 3.29
C PHE A 75 -35.71 -7.34 3.95
N TRP A 76 -35.10 -6.26 3.42
CA TRP A 76 -33.89 -5.64 3.96
C TRP A 76 -34.13 -5.00 5.33
N ASN A 77 -35.34 -4.49 5.57
CA ASN A 77 -35.72 -3.94 6.87
C ASN A 77 -35.84 -5.04 7.96
N THR A 78 -36.43 -6.20 7.63
CA THR A 78 -36.50 -7.35 8.56
C THR A 78 -35.11 -7.96 8.81
N LEU A 79 -34.28 -8.06 7.77
CA LEU A 79 -32.90 -8.54 7.88
C LEU A 79 -32.03 -7.57 8.71
N ARG A 80 -32.22 -6.26 8.54
CA ARG A 80 -31.54 -5.20 9.33
C ARG A 80 -31.91 -5.21 10.81
N LEU A 81 -33.16 -5.47 11.16
CA LEU A 81 -33.60 -5.40 12.56
C LEU A 81 -33.42 -6.71 13.32
N THR A 82 -33.48 -7.86 12.65
CA THR A 82 -33.40 -9.18 13.30
C THR A 82 -32.03 -9.85 13.11
N PHE A 83 -31.45 -9.77 11.91
CA PHE A 83 -30.18 -10.44 11.61
C PHE A 83 -28.95 -9.59 11.94
N PHE A 84 -29.01 -8.26 11.78
CA PHE A 84 -27.86 -7.37 12.01
C PHE A 84 -27.30 -7.39 13.45
N PRO A 85 -28.11 -7.38 14.54
CA PRO A 85 -27.58 -7.51 15.90
C PRO A 85 -27.02 -8.91 16.19
N LEU A 86 -27.60 -9.96 15.59
CA LEU A 86 -27.07 -11.33 15.69
C LEU A 86 -25.74 -11.45 14.94
N PHE A 87 -25.67 -10.89 13.73
CA PHE A 87 -24.48 -10.81 12.90
C PHE A 87 -23.38 -10.01 13.59
N LEU A 88 -23.67 -8.85 14.20
CA LEU A 88 -22.70 -8.09 15.00
C LEU A 88 -22.13 -8.91 16.17
N THR A 89 -22.97 -9.71 16.82
CA THR A 89 -22.54 -10.56 17.94
C THR A 89 -21.70 -11.75 17.46
N VAL A 90 -22.02 -12.31 16.29
CA VAL A 90 -21.23 -13.38 15.65
C VAL A 90 -19.90 -12.84 15.10
N VAL A 91 -19.90 -11.66 14.48
CA VAL A 91 -18.71 -10.93 14.00
C VAL A 91 -17.78 -10.56 15.15
N SER A 92 -18.32 -10.10 16.29
CA SER A 92 -17.49 -9.76 17.46
C SER A 92 -16.89 -10.98 18.14
N LYS A 93 -17.58 -12.13 18.11
CA LYS A 93 -17.13 -13.40 18.72
C LYS A 93 -16.20 -14.22 17.82
N SER A 94 -16.27 -14.08 16.50
CA SER A 94 -15.43 -14.86 15.57
C SER A 94 -14.14 -14.14 15.18
N LYS A 95 -12.99 -14.66 15.64
CA LYS A 95 -11.64 -14.17 15.25
C LYS A 95 -11.41 -14.21 13.73
N LEU A 96 -12.04 -15.16 13.02
CA LEU A 96 -11.88 -15.34 11.56
C LEU A 96 -12.60 -14.24 10.78
N VAL A 97 -13.85 -13.95 11.14
CA VAL A 97 -14.67 -12.94 10.46
C VAL A 97 -14.15 -11.53 10.74
N ARG A 98 -13.73 -11.26 11.98
CA ARG A 98 -13.05 -10.01 12.35
C ARG A 98 -11.81 -9.79 11.49
N ARG A 99 -10.99 -10.82 11.23
CA ARG A 99 -9.76 -10.69 10.41
C ARG A 99 -10.02 -10.37 8.93
N GLN A 100 -11.19 -10.74 8.38
CA GLN A 100 -11.54 -10.45 6.98
C GLN A 100 -12.26 -9.10 6.79
N ILE A 101 -13.13 -8.70 7.72
CA ILE A 101 -13.90 -7.46 7.61
C ILE A 101 -13.07 -6.23 8.03
N PHE A 102 -12.17 -6.41 9.01
CA PHE A 102 -11.38 -5.31 9.57
C PHE A 102 -10.44 -4.63 8.55
N PRO A 103 -9.77 -5.34 7.63
CA PRO A 103 -8.95 -4.71 6.60
C PRO A 103 -9.74 -3.80 5.64
N LEU A 104 -10.97 -4.19 5.32
CA LEU A 104 -11.87 -3.45 4.45
C LEU A 104 -12.34 -2.15 5.12
N LEU A 105 -12.73 -2.20 6.39
CA LEU A 105 -13.21 -1.03 7.14
C LEU A 105 -12.09 -0.05 7.53
N SER A 106 -10.87 -0.56 7.77
CA SER A 106 -9.73 0.25 8.23
C SER A 106 -8.84 0.80 7.12
N GLN A 107 -9.19 0.59 5.84
CA GLN A 107 -8.41 1.03 4.67
C GLN A 107 -6.95 0.54 4.63
N ILE A 108 -6.59 -0.48 5.41
CA ILE A 108 -5.25 -1.10 5.37
C ILE A 108 -5.02 -2.02 4.15
N GLY A 109 -6.07 -2.25 3.35
CA GLY A 109 -6.05 -3.10 2.15
C GLY A 109 -5.84 -2.36 0.82
N ILE A 110 -5.49 -1.07 0.84
CA ILE A 110 -5.19 -0.34 -0.39
C ILE A 110 -3.86 -0.86 -0.95
N ALA A 111 -3.91 -1.40 -2.17
CA ALA A 111 -2.77 -1.85 -2.95
C ALA A 111 -2.86 -1.21 -4.35
N TYR A 112 -1.71 -0.90 -4.95
CA TYR A 112 -1.59 -0.31 -6.29
C TYR A 112 -0.95 -1.28 -7.29
N PRO A 113 -1.64 -2.38 -7.64
CA PRO A 113 -1.08 -3.39 -8.54
C PRO A 113 -0.79 -2.84 -9.95
N ASP A 114 -1.56 -1.83 -10.41
CA ASP A 114 -1.46 -1.29 -11.78
C ASP A 114 -0.62 0.00 -11.90
N SER A 115 0.16 0.36 -10.87
CA SER A 115 0.99 1.56 -10.95
C SER A 115 2.15 1.35 -11.94
N TYR A 116 2.48 2.40 -12.70
CA TYR A 116 3.66 2.42 -13.57
C TYR A 116 4.97 2.09 -12.84
N LEU A 117 4.98 2.33 -11.52
CA LEU A 117 6.10 2.06 -10.62
C LEU A 117 6.14 0.61 -10.10
N THR A 118 5.13 -0.19 -10.41
CA THR A 118 4.99 -1.57 -9.94
C THR A 118 5.52 -2.53 -11.00
N SER A 119 6.53 -3.32 -10.65
CA SER A 119 6.99 -4.43 -11.50
C SER A 119 6.26 -5.71 -11.11
N GLU A 120 5.60 -6.39 -12.04
CA GLU A 120 4.88 -7.65 -11.81
C GLU A 120 5.77 -8.72 -11.17
N SER A 121 5.73 -8.79 -9.85
CA SER A 121 6.60 -9.64 -9.05
C SER A 121 5.95 -9.88 -7.68
N SER A 122 6.03 -11.12 -7.20
CA SER A 122 5.40 -11.54 -5.95
C SER A 122 6.27 -12.53 -5.21
N ILE A 123 6.43 -12.34 -3.91
CA ILE A 123 7.13 -13.29 -3.03
C ILE A 123 6.26 -13.56 -1.80
N GLY A 124 5.90 -14.82 -1.62
CA GLY A 124 4.99 -15.23 -0.56
C GLY A 124 3.61 -14.60 -0.74
N LYS A 125 3.16 -13.83 0.26
CA LYS A 125 1.87 -13.11 0.21
C LYS A 125 1.99 -11.67 -0.28
N VAL A 126 3.21 -11.16 -0.41
CA VAL A 126 3.45 -9.75 -0.78
C VAL A 126 3.60 -9.64 -2.28
N LYS A 127 2.81 -8.76 -2.87
CA LYS A 127 2.89 -8.40 -4.29
C LYS A 127 3.46 -7.00 -4.42
N ALA A 128 4.13 -6.74 -5.55
CA ALA A 128 4.42 -5.38 -5.94
C ALA A 128 3.09 -4.60 -6.06
N GLY A 129 3.08 -3.36 -5.58
CA GLY A 129 1.88 -2.54 -5.42
C GLY A 129 1.29 -2.58 -4.02
N ASP A 130 1.56 -3.62 -3.22
CA ASP A 130 1.07 -3.68 -1.85
C ASP A 130 1.79 -2.68 -0.95
N ARG A 131 1.09 -2.20 0.08
CA ARG A 131 1.76 -1.55 1.21
C ARG A 131 2.62 -2.57 1.94
N MET A 132 3.81 -2.15 2.39
CA MET A 132 4.67 -3.02 3.18
C MET A 132 3.94 -3.54 4.41
N HIS A 133 3.95 -4.86 4.59
CA HIS A 133 3.22 -5.50 5.66
C HIS A 133 3.95 -5.34 7.00
N TYR A 134 3.18 -5.26 8.10
CA TYR A 134 3.73 -5.22 9.45
C TYR A 134 4.27 -6.58 9.87
N PHE A 135 5.52 -6.60 10.35
CA PHE A 135 6.10 -7.73 11.06
C PHE A 135 7.16 -7.25 12.05
N ILE A 136 7.49 -8.15 12.98
CA ILE A 136 8.46 -7.96 14.05
C ILE A 136 9.57 -8.99 13.83
N PHE A 137 10.81 -8.56 13.93
CA PHE A 137 11.99 -9.41 13.87
C PHE A 137 12.23 -10.15 15.20
N SER A 138 13.10 -11.16 15.20
CA SER A 138 13.47 -11.91 16.41
C SER A 138 14.08 -11.02 17.50
N ASP A 139 14.65 -9.87 17.15
CA ASP A 139 15.19 -8.86 18.06
C ASP A 139 14.13 -7.92 18.68
N ARG A 140 12.84 -8.20 18.46
CA ARG A 140 11.66 -7.39 18.83
C ARG A 140 11.56 -6.03 18.15
N LYS A 141 12.41 -5.71 17.18
CA LYS A 141 12.24 -4.49 16.39
C LYS A 141 11.20 -4.69 15.32
N GLN A 142 10.43 -3.64 15.06
CA GLN A 142 9.38 -3.61 14.06
C GLN A 142 9.92 -3.10 12.73
N ILE A 143 9.47 -3.64 11.60
CA ILE A 143 9.98 -3.20 10.28
C ILE A 143 9.86 -1.68 10.07
N PHE A 144 8.76 -1.08 10.52
CA PHE A 144 8.51 0.36 10.35
C PHE A 144 9.48 1.28 11.12
N SER A 145 10.22 0.79 12.13
CA SER A 145 11.27 1.61 12.74
C SER A 145 12.43 1.87 11.76
N TYR A 146 12.61 1.00 10.76
CA TYR A 146 13.59 1.18 9.70
C TYR A 146 13.02 1.93 8.48
N LEU A 147 11.70 2.14 8.43
CA LEU A 147 11.00 2.74 7.28
C LEU A 147 10.48 4.16 7.56
N SER A 148 10.96 4.81 8.61
CA SER A 148 10.51 6.14 9.04
C SER A 148 10.94 7.26 8.08
N GLU A 149 12.04 7.08 7.36
CA GLU A 149 12.57 8.11 6.46
C GLU A 149 11.75 8.23 5.16
N PRO A 150 11.40 9.44 4.69
CA PRO A 150 10.61 9.66 3.48
C PRO A 150 11.48 9.63 2.21
N VAL A 151 12.28 8.58 2.05
CA VAL A 151 13.17 8.36 0.90
C VAL A 151 12.85 7.02 0.25
N PHE A 152 13.38 6.77 -0.95
CA PHE A 152 13.34 5.42 -1.50
C PHE A 152 14.15 4.48 -0.59
N LYS A 153 13.68 3.25 -0.43
CA LYS A 153 14.23 2.29 0.52
C LYS A 153 14.44 0.97 -0.19
N LEU A 154 15.69 0.51 -0.27
CA LEU A 154 16.02 -0.81 -0.79
C LEU A 154 16.28 -1.76 0.38
N LEU A 155 15.41 -2.74 0.55
CA LEU A 155 15.56 -3.79 1.54
C LEU A 155 16.08 -5.05 0.87
N TYR A 156 17.13 -5.62 1.42
CA TYR A 156 17.64 -6.93 1.04
C TYR A 156 17.36 -7.92 2.16
N PHE A 157 16.76 -9.04 1.80
CA PHE A 157 16.52 -10.16 2.68
C PHE A 157 17.38 -11.33 2.21
N GLY A 158 18.38 -11.72 2.97
CA GLY A 158 19.31 -12.79 2.61
C GLY A 158 20.53 -12.85 3.51
N SER A 159 21.31 -13.94 3.41
CA SER A 159 22.48 -14.17 4.26
C SER A 159 23.74 -13.49 3.73
N LYS A 160 23.78 -13.18 2.43
CA LYS A 160 24.91 -12.49 1.79
C LYS A 160 24.88 -10.98 2.02
N HIS A 161 26.05 -10.36 2.13
CA HIS A 161 26.12 -8.89 2.12
C HIS A 161 25.71 -8.34 0.76
N MET A 162 24.74 -7.43 0.75
CA MET A 162 24.33 -6.71 -0.45
C MET A 162 25.47 -5.79 -0.92
N ASN A 163 25.83 -5.87 -2.21
CA ASN A 163 26.80 -4.97 -2.80
C ASN A 163 26.18 -3.57 -2.98
N ARG A 164 26.58 -2.63 -2.10
CA ARG A 164 26.06 -1.25 -2.07
C ARG A 164 26.47 -0.44 -3.30
N GLU A 165 27.60 -0.77 -3.93
CA GLU A 165 28.15 -0.01 -5.06
C GLU A 165 27.24 -0.03 -6.28
N LEU A 166 26.44 -1.10 -6.46
CA LEU A 166 25.52 -1.25 -7.60
C LEU A 166 24.42 -0.19 -7.67
N PHE A 167 24.16 0.51 -6.56
CA PHE A 167 23.09 1.50 -6.44
C PHE A 167 23.60 2.93 -6.19
N ASN A 168 24.91 3.14 -6.09
CA ASN A 168 25.48 4.49 -5.94
C ASN A 168 25.25 5.35 -7.20
N ASP A 169 25.19 4.72 -8.37
CA ASP A 169 24.95 5.40 -9.66
C ASP A 169 23.47 5.72 -9.92
N ALA A 170 22.58 5.41 -8.99
CA ALA A 170 21.14 5.53 -9.20
C ALA A 170 20.64 6.98 -9.20
N GLY A 171 21.44 7.99 -8.82
CA GLY A 171 21.04 9.40 -8.89
C GLY A 171 19.87 9.83 -8.00
N ILE A 172 19.32 8.92 -7.18
CA ILE A 172 18.16 9.13 -6.31
C ILE A 172 18.60 8.93 -4.85
N LYS A 173 18.12 9.80 -3.96
CA LYS A 173 18.32 9.62 -2.52
C LYS A 173 17.60 8.35 -2.03
N MET A 174 18.37 7.35 -1.61
CA MET A 174 17.86 6.05 -1.17
C MET A 174 18.63 5.53 0.06
N THR A 175 17.93 4.84 0.95
CA THR A 175 18.53 4.07 2.05
C THR A 175 18.54 2.58 1.77
N LEU A 176 19.60 1.92 2.22
CA LEU A 176 19.86 0.49 1.98
C LEU A 176 19.84 -0.25 3.32
N HIS A 177 18.92 -1.19 3.48
CA HIS A 177 18.82 -2.03 4.68
C HIS A 177 18.99 -3.50 4.30
N SER A 178 19.85 -4.21 5.02
CA SER A 178 20.06 -5.65 4.86
C SER A 178 19.58 -6.39 6.09
N PHE A 179 18.74 -7.40 5.89
CA PHE A 179 18.20 -8.25 6.93
C PHE A 179 18.58 -9.71 6.67
N ASN A 180 19.19 -10.34 7.67
CA ASN A 180 19.56 -11.75 7.61
C ASN A 180 18.36 -12.67 7.95
N GLU A 181 17.36 -12.12 8.63
CA GLU A 181 16.15 -12.84 9.02
C GLU A 181 15.01 -12.57 8.03
N ILE A 182 14.36 -13.65 7.58
CA ILE A 182 13.23 -13.59 6.65
C ILE A 182 11.96 -14.00 7.39
N PRO A 183 11.02 -13.07 7.64
CA PRO A 183 9.76 -13.39 8.29
C PRO A 183 8.89 -14.33 7.43
N ALA A 184 8.92 -15.63 7.75
CA ALA A 184 8.17 -16.65 7.02
C ALA A 184 6.64 -16.44 7.04
N THR A 185 6.13 -15.70 8.03
CA THR A 185 4.71 -15.33 8.13
C THR A 185 4.21 -14.48 6.97
N VAL A 186 5.10 -13.65 6.41
CA VAL A 186 4.80 -12.68 5.35
C VAL A 186 5.36 -13.15 4.01
N PHE A 187 6.64 -13.52 3.98
CA PHE A 187 7.36 -13.85 2.74
C PHE A 187 7.44 -15.36 2.45
N GLY A 188 6.92 -16.21 3.35
CA GLY A 188 7.01 -17.66 3.21
C GLY A 188 8.45 -18.17 3.29
N ASN A 189 8.74 -19.28 2.63
CA ASN A 189 10.08 -19.90 2.60
C ASN A 189 10.96 -19.31 1.47
N ALA A 190 10.92 -17.99 1.29
CA ALA A 190 11.75 -17.33 0.29
C ALA A 190 13.23 -17.34 0.73
N ALA A 191 14.15 -17.58 -0.22
CA ALA A 191 15.58 -17.73 0.05
C ALA A 191 16.30 -16.38 0.18
N GLU A 192 16.48 -15.66 -0.93
CA GLU A 192 17.07 -14.32 -0.95
C GLU A 192 16.29 -13.46 -1.95
N PHE A 193 16.01 -12.20 -1.60
CA PHE A 193 15.29 -11.27 -2.46
C PHE A 193 15.48 -9.80 -2.08
N TYR A 194 15.13 -8.93 -3.02
CA TYR A 194 15.16 -7.49 -2.91
C TYR A 194 13.74 -6.94 -2.86
N VAL A 195 13.52 -5.92 -2.03
CA VAL A 195 12.27 -5.15 -1.97
C VAL A 195 12.62 -3.69 -2.14
N LEU A 196 12.11 -3.07 -3.20
CA LEU A 196 12.17 -1.64 -3.40
C LEU A 196 10.90 -1.01 -2.84
N LEU A 197 11.04 -0.13 -1.87
CA LEU A 197 9.98 0.63 -1.25
C LEU A 197 10.05 2.09 -1.67
N ARG A 198 8.87 2.63 -1.99
CA ARG A 198 8.67 4.07 -2.22
C ARG A 198 8.73 4.85 -0.90
N PRO A 199 8.89 6.19 -0.95
CA PRO A 199 8.80 7.03 0.25
C PRO A 199 7.51 6.83 1.05
N ASP A 200 6.42 6.45 0.39
CA ASP A 200 5.12 6.17 1.01
C ASP A 200 4.94 4.75 1.58
N ASN A 201 6.02 3.95 1.62
CA ASN A 201 6.08 2.57 2.10
C ASN A 201 5.28 1.54 1.28
N TYR A 202 4.99 1.85 0.02
CA TYR A 202 4.46 0.88 -0.94
C TYR A 202 5.59 0.18 -1.70
N VAL A 203 5.38 -1.09 -2.00
CA VAL A 203 6.33 -1.95 -2.71
C VAL A 203 6.29 -1.62 -4.20
N SER A 204 7.39 -1.13 -4.74
CA SER A 204 7.57 -0.89 -6.18
C SER A 204 8.10 -2.14 -6.88
N TYR A 205 9.02 -2.87 -6.25
CA TYR A 205 9.58 -4.10 -6.79
C TYR A 205 9.80 -5.12 -5.67
N ILE A 206 9.51 -6.40 -5.92
CA ILE A 206 9.86 -7.49 -5.01
C ILE A 206 10.31 -8.73 -5.79
N GLY A 207 11.60 -9.04 -5.76
CA GLY A 207 12.13 -10.13 -6.60
C GLY A 207 13.54 -10.54 -6.26
N LYS A 208 13.97 -11.68 -6.81
CA LYS A 208 15.34 -12.19 -6.64
C LYS A 208 16.33 -11.53 -7.60
N ASP A 209 15.83 -10.97 -8.69
CA ASP A 209 16.64 -10.42 -9.76
C ASP A 209 17.04 -8.98 -9.44
N ILE A 210 18.34 -8.74 -9.28
CA ILE A 210 18.87 -7.41 -8.98
C ILE A 210 18.86 -6.49 -10.20
N VAL A 211 18.93 -7.03 -11.42
CA VAL A 211 18.93 -6.26 -12.67
C VAL A 211 17.55 -5.63 -12.85
N LYS A 212 16.48 -6.41 -12.69
CA LYS A 212 15.11 -5.90 -12.71
C LYS A 212 14.86 -4.86 -11.61
N CYS A 213 15.45 -5.04 -10.43
CA CYS A 213 15.37 -4.03 -9.36
C CYS A 213 16.03 -2.71 -9.79
N ARG A 214 17.21 -2.78 -10.42
CA ARG A 214 17.91 -1.61 -10.94
C ARG A 214 17.15 -0.94 -12.09
N ASP A 215 16.54 -1.72 -12.97
CA ASP A 215 15.74 -1.18 -14.07
C ASP A 215 14.47 -0.49 -13.56
N ALA A 216 13.84 -1.02 -12.51
CA ALA A 216 12.73 -0.35 -11.84
C ALA A 216 13.14 1.02 -11.25
N ILE A 217 14.36 1.14 -10.73
CA ILE A 217 14.91 2.43 -10.26
C ILE A 217 15.20 3.37 -11.43
N ARG A 218 15.81 2.87 -12.51
CA ARG A 218 16.10 3.68 -13.71
C ARG A 218 14.84 4.23 -14.36
N LYS A 219 13.76 3.45 -14.35
CA LYS A 219 12.44 3.88 -14.83
C LYS A 219 11.88 5.09 -14.07
N LEU A 220 12.37 5.37 -12.86
CA LEU A 220 11.99 6.58 -12.11
C LEU A 220 12.69 7.83 -12.67
N LEU A 221 13.85 7.69 -13.31
CA LEU A 221 14.71 8.77 -13.77
C LEU A 221 14.50 9.17 -15.23
N LEU A 222 14.17 8.19 -16.09
CA LEU A 222 14.06 8.33 -17.55
C LEU A 222 12.72 8.94 -17.95
#